data_AF-A0A286P9S2-F1
#
_entry.id   AF-A0A286P9S2-F1
#
_cell.length_a   1.000
_cell.length_b   1.000
_cell.length_c   1.000
_cell.angle_alpha   90.00
_cell.angle_beta   90.00
_cell.angle_gamma   90.00
#
_symmetry.space_group_name_H-M   'P 1'
#
loop_
_entity.id
_entity.type
_entity.pdbx_description
1 polymer ?
#
loop_
_entity_poly.entity_id
_entity_poly.type
_entity_poly.pdbx_seq_one_letter_code
_entity_poly.pdbx_strand_id
1 'polypeptide(L)'
;MDEEIRILIKGVLGHFVGRRQDFEVERPRCREAVNAMTRAVCEVLEVHRPKYTEMVSDLGDSFPDAAMVNVAKSLFEDGIINWGRVVSLICLGAAVCQHQDRFSGSPGSLLADTVSEAIASYLLTEHRGWLEEMCWVSGLYSRGLNFMLSLL
;
A
#
# COMPACT_ATOMS: atom_id res chain seq x y z
N MET A 1 1.59 9.70 13.78
CA MET A 1 2.40 8.95 12.80
C MET A 1 1.94 7.53 12.62
N ASP A 2 2.09 6.65 13.60
CA ASP A 2 1.73 5.22 13.50
C ASP A 2 0.29 5.04 13.05
N GLU A 3 -0.61 5.70 13.75
CA GLU A 3 -2.03 5.74 13.42
C GLU A 3 -2.29 6.30 12.03
N GLU A 4 -1.50 7.27 11.57
CA GLU A 4 -1.73 7.91 10.28
C GLU A 4 -1.24 7.03 9.12
N ILE A 5 -0.13 6.30 9.28
CA ILE A 5 0.35 5.30 8.32
C ILE A 5 -0.63 4.14 8.22
N ARG A 6 -1.17 3.69 9.35
CA ARG A 6 -2.23 2.68 9.39
C ARG A 6 -3.48 3.16 8.66
N ILE A 7 -3.94 4.39 8.93
CA ILE A 7 -5.06 5.00 8.20
C ILE A 7 -4.76 5.12 6.70
N LEU A 8 -3.55 5.54 6.32
CA LEU A 8 -3.15 5.68 4.92
C LEU A 8 -3.28 4.34 4.18
N ILE A 9 -2.61 3.30 4.66
CA ILE A 9 -2.55 2.01 3.97
C ILE A 9 -3.93 1.35 3.98
N LYS A 10 -4.63 1.39 5.12
CA LYS A 10 -6.00 0.86 5.24
C LYS A 10 -6.97 1.59 4.31
N GLY A 11 -6.85 2.91 4.20
CA GLY A 11 -7.66 3.73 3.29
C GLY A 11 -7.42 3.37 1.83
N VAL A 12 -6.15 3.27 1.41
CA VAL A 12 -5.76 2.91 0.05
C VAL A 12 -6.24 1.50 -0.30
N LEU A 13 -5.93 0.48 0.50
CA LEU A 13 -6.37 -0.89 0.20
C LEU A 13 -7.90 -1.04 0.31
N GLY A 14 -8.53 -0.30 1.23
CA GLY A 14 -9.99 -0.21 1.33
C GLY A 14 -10.66 0.27 0.05
N HIS A 15 -10.05 1.24 -0.66
CA HIS A 15 -10.54 1.72 -1.95
C HIS A 15 -10.64 0.59 -2.98
N PHE A 16 -9.62 -0.26 -3.07
CA PHE A 16 -9.55 -1.35 -4.06
C PHE A 16 -10.51 -2.50 -3.80
N VAL A 17 -11.11 -2.57 -2.60
CA VAL A 17 -12.17 -3.53 -2.24
C VAL A 17 -13.54 -2.87 -2.08
N GLY A 18 -13.73 -1.67 -2.64
CA GLY A 18 -15.02 -0.99 -2.70
C GLY A 18 -15.50 -0.41 -1.36
N ARG A 19 -14.64 -0.27 -0.34
CA ARG A 19 -15.02 0.38 0.91
C ARG A 19 -15.15 1.89 0.72
N ARG A 20 -16.29 2.45 1.17
CA ARG A 20 -16.43 3.89 1.34
C ARG A 20 -15.47 4.36 2.42
N GLN A 21 -14.79 5.46 2.13
CA GLN A 21 -13.93 6.14 3.07
C GLN A 21 -14.75 7.19 3.82
N ASP A 22 -15.33 6.81 4.96
CA ASP A 22 -16.16 7.70 5.79
C ASP A 22 -15.33 8.78 6.54
N PHE A 23 -14.03 8.89 6.24
CA PHE A 23 -13.07 9.83 6.85
C PHE A 23 -13.32 11.31 6.51
N GLU A 24 -14.51 11.72 6.05
CA GLU A 24 -14.73 13.02 5.38
C GLU A 24 -14.64 14.23 6.30
N VAL A 25 -14.80 14.05 7.61
CA VAL A 25 -14.88 15.17 8.55
C VAL A 25 -13.69 15.28 9.51
N GLU A 26 -13.03 14.17 9.87
CA GLU A 26 -12.08 14.18 11.01
C GLU A 26 -10.60 14.42 10.66
N ARG A 27 -10.12 14.05 9.46
CA ARG A 27 -8.67 14.12 9.14
C ARG A 27 -8.36 14.48 7.66
N PRO A 28 -8.48 15.77 7.28
CA PRO A 28 -8.28 16.23 5.89
C PRO A 28 -6.91 15.85 5.29
N ARG A 29 -5.84 15.94 6.08
CA ARG A 29 -4.48 15.58 5.63
C ARG A 29 -4.34 14.10 5.28
N CYS A 30 -4.94 13.22 6.09
CA CYS A 30 -4.90 11.78 5.82
C CYS A 30 -5.68 11.44 4.55
N ARG A 31 -6.83 12.09 4.32
CA ARG A 31 -7.63 11.95 3.10
C ARG A 31 -6.83 12.29 1.85
N GLU A 32 -6.19 13.44 1.84
CA GLU A 32 -5.40 13.88 0.69
C GLU A 32 -4.23 12.94 0.41
N ALA A 33 -3.53 12.47 1.46
CA ALA A 33 -2.48 11.47 1.33
C ALA A 33 -3.01 10.15 0.77
N VAL A 34 -4.17 9.68 1.25
CA VAL A 34 -4.85 8.49 0.72
C VAL A 34 -5.22 8.67 -0.74
N ASN A 35 -5.77 9.82 -1.13
CA ASN A 35 -6.11 10.11 -2.52
C ASN A 35 -4.88 10.14 -3.43
N ALA A 36 -3.80 10.80 -3.00
CA ALA A 36 -2.55 10.86 -3.76
C ALA A 36 -1.92 9.48 -3.93
N MET A 37 -1.84 8.70 -2.85
CA MET A 37 -1.32 7.34 -2.89
C MET A 37 -2.20 6.41 -3.72
N THR A 38 -3.52 6.51 -3.60
CA THR A 38 -4.47 5.72 -4.40
C THR A 38 -4.28 5.99 -5.88
N ARG A 39 -4.12 7.26 -6.28
CA ARG A 39 -3.82 7.62 -7.68
C ARG A 39 -2.51 7.00 -8.16
N ALA A 40 -1.44 7.12 -7.38
CA ALA A 40 -0.14 6.53 -7.73
C ALA A 40 -0.25 5.00 -7.87
N VAL A 41 -0.95 4.33 -6.95
CA VAL A 41 -1.19 2.88 -7.02
C VAL A 41 -2.02 2.51 -8.25
N CYS A 42 -3.07 3.27 -8.58
CA CYS A 42 -3.85 3.05 -9.79
C CYS A 42 -2.98 3.16 -11.05
N GLU A 43 -2.20 4.23 -11.18
CA GLU A 43 -1.32 4.46 -12.34
C GLU A 43 -0.30 3.31 -12.51
N VAL A 44 0.34 2.88 -11.42
CA VAL A 44 1.31 1.77 -11.43
C VAL A 44 0.63 0.45 -11.77
N LEU A 45 -0.54 0.17 -11.17
CA LEU A 45 -1.29 -1.04 -11.46
C LEU A 45 -1.81 -1.07 -12.90
N GLU A 46 -2.20 0.06 -13.48
CA GLU A 46 -2.61 0.13 -14.88
C GLU A 46 -1.47 -0.24 -15.82
N VAL A 47 -0.27 0.29 -15.57
CA VAL A 47 0.91 0.04 -16.42
C VAL A 47 1.48 -1.37 -16.24
N HIS A 48 1.50 -1.89 -15.00
CA HIS A 48 2.18 -3.14 -14.66
C HIS A 48 1.25 -4.29 -14.26
N ARG A 49 -0.04 -4.20 -14.59
CA ARG A 49 -1.07 -5.20 -14.25
C ARG A 49 -0.65 -6.65 -14.49
N PRO A 50 -0.05 -7.03 -15.64
CA PRO A 50 0.29 -8.43 -15.88
C PRO A 50 1.29 -8.97 -14.85
N LYS A 51 2.30 -8.16 -14.50
CA LYS A 51 3.33 -8.54 -13.51
C LYS A 51 2.73 -8.76 -12.12
N TYR A 52 1.88 -7.85 -11.67
CA TYR A 52 1.21 -8.01 -10.37
C TYR A 52 0.27 -9.21 -10.35
N THR A 53 -0.39 -9.53 -11.47
CA THR A 53 -1.26 -10.71 -11.58
C THR A 53 -0.47 -12.02 -11.48
N GLU A 54 0.71 -12.06 -12.12
CA GLU A 54 1.66 -13.17 -12.03
C GLU A 54 2.16 -13.34 -10.58
N MET A 55 2.65 -12.25 -9.97
CA MET A 55 3.10 -12.27 -8.56
C MET A 55 2.02 -12.79 -7.60
N VAL A 56 0.75 -12.35 -7.77
CA VAL A 56 -0.35 -12.84 -6.93
C VAL A 56 -0.60 -14.34 -7.14
N SER A 57 -0.43 -14.87 -8.35
CA SER A 57 -0.53 -16.32 -8.60
C SER A 57 0.61 -17.08 -7.92
N ASP A 58 1.83 -16.53 -7.95
CA ASP A 58 3.02 -17.15 -7.34
C ASP A 58 2.92 -17.22 -5.81
N LEU A 59 2.23 -16.26 -5.17
CA LEU A 59 1.98 -16.29 -3.72
C LEU A 59 1.08 -17.46 -3.29
N GLY A 60 0.26 -17.99 -4.20
CA GLY A 60 -0.62 -19.14 -3.96
C GLY A 60 -1.54 -18.97 -2.75
N ASP A 61 -1.78 -20.06 -2.02
CA ASP A 61 -2.61 -20.09 -0.80
C ASP A 61 -1.87 -19.62 0.47
N SER A 62 -0.71 -18.96 0.33
CA SER A 62 0.06 -18.48 1.48
C SER A 62 -0.76 -17.49 2.32
N PHE A 63 -0.57 -17.51 3.64
CA PHE A 63 -1.27 -16.57 4.51
C PHE A 63 -0.87 -15.13 4.12
N PRO A 64 -1.83 -14.25 3.82
CA PRO A 64 -1.56 -12.95 3.21
C PRO A 64 -0.66 -12.04 4.04
N ASP A 65 -0.67 -12.15 5.37
CA ASP A 65 0.19 -11.34 6.23
C ASP A 65 1.68 -11.71 6.12
N ALA A 66 2.01 -12.99 6.30
CA ALA A 66 3.36 -13.52 6.25
C ALA A 66 3.95 -13.38 4.83
N ALA A 67 3.14 -13.63 3.81
CA ALA A 67 3.50 -13.42 2.42
C ALA A 67 3.93 -11.97 2.16
N MET A 68 3.10 -11.01 2.60
CA MET A 68 3.39 -9.58 2.41
C MET A 68 4.61 -9.11 3.19
N VAL A 69 4.81 -9.61 4.41
CA VAL A 69 6.03 -9.30 5.19
C VAL A 69 7.28 -9.86 4.52
N ASN A 70 7.23 -11.08 3.98
CA ASN A 70 8.37 -11.67 3.28
C ASN A 70 8.71 -10.92 1.99
N VAL A 71 7.69 -10.52 1.22
CA VAL A 71 7.91 -9.67 0.04
C VAL A 71 8.50 -8.33 0.44
N ALA A 72 8.00 -7.69 1.50
CA ALA A 72 8.57 -6.43 1.98
C ALA A 72 10.04 -6.60 2.37
N LYS A 73 10.39 -7.64 3.13
CA LYS A 73 11.78 -7.95 3.48
C LYS A 73 12.68 -8.10 2.26
N SER A 74 12.23 -8.82 1.24
CA SER A 74 12.99 -8.99 0.00
C SER A 74 13.11 -7.68 -0.79
N LEU A 75 12.04 -6.88 -0.84
CA LEU A 75 12.01 -5.60 -1.57
C LEU A 75 12.97 -4.56 -0.98
N PHE A 76 13.21 -4.60 0.33
CA PHE A 76 14.08 -3.67 1.04
C PHE A 76 15.38 -4.29 1.54
N GLU A 77 15.74 -5.50 1.07
CA GLU A 77 16.92 -6.26 1.52
C GLU A 77 18.24 -5.51 1.28
N ASP A 78 18.30 -4.70 0.22
CA ASP A 78 19.46 -3.86 -0.11
C ASP A 78 19.58 -2.59 0.74
N GLY A 79 18.67 -2.39 1.71
CA GLY A 79 18.64 -1.24 2.62
C GLY A 79 18.12 0.06 1.99
N ILE A 80 17.68 0.03 0.73
CA ILE A 80 17.19 1.23 0.04
C ILE A 80 15.66 1.32 0.19
N ILE A 81 15.19 2.40 0.82
CA ILE A 81 13.76 2.74 0.86
C ILE A 81 13.47 4.06 0.15
N ASN A 82 12.43 4.06 -0.67
CA ASN A 82 11.88 5.23 -1.33
C ASN A 82 10.37 5.05 -1.59
N TRP A 83 9.70 6.14 -2.00
CA TRP A 83 8.26 6.10 -2.28
C TRP A 83 7.87 5.16 -3.42
N GLY A 84 8.70 4.98 -4.44
CA GLY A 84 8.43 4.05 -5.54
C GLY A 84 8.33 2.60 -5.06
N ARG A 85 9.22 2.18 -4.15
CA ARG A 85 9.15 0.85 -3.52
C ARG A 85 7.99 0.70 -2.57
N VAL A 86 7.68 1.73 -1.76
CA VAL A 86 6.49 1.72 -0.90
C VAL A 86 5.21 1.60 -1.75
N VAL A 87 5.08 2.38 -2.82
CA VAL A 87 3.96 2.27 -3.77
C VAL A 87 3.91 0.88 -4.37
N SER A 88 5.05 0.32 -4.80
CA SER A 88 5.11 -1.02 -5.39
C SER A 88 4.63 -2.12 -4.44
N LEU A 89 4.99 -2.03 -3.16
CA LEU A 89 4.51 -2.93 -2.11
C LEU A 89 2.99 -2.80 -1.90
N ILE A 90 2.48 -1.56 -1.87
CA ILE A 90 1.04 -1.30 -1.74
C ILE A 90 0.27 -1.79 -2.98
N CYS A 91 0.85 -1.66 -4.19
CA CYS A 91 0.27 -2.20 -5.43
C CYS A 91 0.10 -3.73 -5.35
N LEU A 92 1.12 -4.44 -4.84
CA LEU A 92 1.00 -5.88 -4.63
C LEU A 92 -0.11 -6.20 -3.61
N GLY A 93 -0.16 -5.48 -2.49
CA GLY A 93 -1.22 -5.64 -1.50
C GLY A 93 -2.62 -5.40 -2.09
N ALA A 94 -2.79 -4.38 -2.92
CA ALA A 94 -4.03 -4.09 -3.63
C ALA A 94 -4.40 -5.22 -4.61
N ALA A 95 -3.44 -5.74 -5.36
CA ALA A 95 -3.66 -6.86 -6.28
C ALA A 95 -4.08 -8.13 -5.55
N VAL A 96 -3.47 -8.45 -4.40
CA VAL A 96 -3.87 -9.57 -3.52
C VAL A 96 -5.32 -9.38 -3.04
N CYS A 97 -5.67 -8.17 -2.57
CA CYS A 97 -7.03 -7.84 -2.12
C CYS A 97 -8.08 -7.98 -3.22
N GLN A 98 -7.78 -7.53 -4.43
CA GLN A 98 -8.68 -7.63 -5.58
C GLN A 98 -8.83 -9.06 -6.11
N HIS A 99 -7.79 -9.88 -5.99
CA HIS A 99 -7.85 -11.27 -6.41
C HIS A 99 -8.82 -12.06 -5.53
N GLN A 100 -8.69 -11.96 -4.21
CA GLN A 100 -9.54 -12.74 -3.29
C GLN A 100 -11.02 -12.35 -3.34
N ASP A 101 -11.35 -11.07 -3.59
CA ASP A 101 -12.73 -10.60 -3.75
C ASP A 101 -13.42 -11.22 -4.97
N ARG A 102 -12.65 -11.53 -6.03
CA ARG A 102 -13.16 -12.17 -7.26
C ARG A 102 -13.38 -13.67 -7.14
N PHE A 103 -12.60 -14.36 -6.29
CA PHE A 103 -12.53 -15.83 -6.29
C PHE A 103 -13.11 -16.50 -5.02
N SER A 104 -13.20 -15.81 -3.88
CA SER A 104 -13.56 -16.45 -2.61
C SER A 104 -14.98 -16.17 -2.10
N GLY A 105 -15.69 -15.20 -2.68
CA GLY A 105 -17.02 -14.76 -2.20
C GLY A 105 -17.01 -14.20 -0.77
N SER A 106 -15.85 -14.13 -0.12
CA SER A 106 -15.64 -13.51 1.18
C SER A 106 -15.40 -12.02 1.00
N PRO A 107 -15.77 -11.17 1.99
CA PRO A 107 -15.55 -9.74 1.87
C PRO A 107 -14.05 -9.47 1.72
N GLY A 108 -13.62 -8.93 0.57
CA GLY A 108 -12.25 -8.43 0.40
C GLY A 108 -11.84 -7.42 1.48
N SER A 109 -12.80 -6.88 2.24
CA SER A 109 -12.58 -6.02 3.40
C SER A 109 -11.80 -6.67 4.55
N LEU A 110 -12.00 -7.95 4.88
CA LEU A 110 -11.23 -8.57 5.98
C LEU A 110 -9.77 -8.78 5.56
N LEU A 111 -9.56 -9.27 4.33
CA LEU A 111 -8.22 -9.43 3.77
C LEU A 111 -7.48 -8.09 3.71
N ALA A 112 -8.14 -7.04 3.21
CA ALA A 112 -7.52 -5.73 3.11
C ALA A 112 -7.14 -5.16 4.48
N ASP A 113 -7.87 -5.50 5.55
CA ASP A 113 -7.45 -5.15 6.92
C ASP A 113 -6.18 -5.88 7.32
N THR A 114 -6.12 -7.20 7.13
CA THR A 114 -4.93 -8.02 7.42
C THR A 114 -3.70 -7.57 6.63
N VAL A 115 -3.85 -7.37 5.32
CA VAL A 115 -2.76 -6.90 4.44
C VAL A 115 -2.33 -5.49 4.81
N SER A 116 -3.28 -4.59 5.10
CA SER A 116 -2.94 -3.22 5.52
C SER A 116 -2.14 -3.19 6.81
N GLU A 117 -2.51 -4.04 7.76
CA GLU A 117 -1.85 -4.16 9.05
C GLU A 117 -0.44 -4.74 8.90
N ALA A 118 -0.26 -5.75 8.06
CA ALA A 118 1.04 -6.34 7.77
C ALA A 118 2.02 -5.33 7.14
N ILE A 119 1.57 -4.58 6.12
CA ILE A 119 2.40 -3.55 5.47
C ILE A 119 2.70 -2.41 6.45
N ALA A 120 1.69 -1.92 7.17
CA ALA A 120 1.86 -0.81 8.11
C ALA A 120 2.83 -1.17 9.24
N SER A 121 2.66 -2.34 9.84
CA SER A 121 3.52 -2.82 10.92
C SER A 121 4.95 -3.05 10.44
N TYR A 122 5.15 -3.58 9.23
CA TYR A 122 6.48 -3.71 8.65
C TYR A 122 7.17 -2.34 8.48
N LEU A 123 6.51 -1.39 7.82
CA LEU A 123 7.09 -0.06 7.57
C LEU A 123 7.38 0.71 8.87
N LEU A 124 6.49 0.62 9.85
CA LEU A 124 6.66 1.25 11.15
C LEU A 124 7.74 0.58 12.02
N THR A 125 8.05 -0.69 11.79
CA THR A 125 9.09 -1.41 12.54
C THR A 125 10.46 -1.20 11.90
N GLU A 126 10.56 -1.42 10.59
CA GLU A 126 11.85 -1.45 9.88
C GLU A 126 12.28 -0.08 9.34
N HIS A 127 11.32 0.83 9.11
CA HIS A 127 11.59 2.07 8.37
C HIS A 127 10.99 3.34 9.02
N ARG A 128 10.71 3.30 10.33
CA ARG A 128 10.19 4.46 11.09
C ARG A 128 11.00 5.73 10.88
N GLY A 129 12.33 5.65 11.01
CA GLY A 129 13.19 6.83 10.89
C GLY A 129 13.07 7.51 9.53
N TRP A 130 12.93 6.73 8.46
CA TRP A 130 12.71 7.27 7.11
C TRP A 130 11.33 7.93 6.97
N LEU A 131 10.28 7.35 7.54
CA LEU A 131 8.93 7.93 7.55
C LEU A 131 8.88 9.28 8.32
N GLU A 132 9.66 9.37 9.40
CA GLU A 132 9.83 10.60 10.20
C GLU A 132 10.56 11.69 9.41
N GLU A 133 11.71 11.36 8.82
CA GLU A 133 12.54 12.30 8.05
C GLU A 133 11.83 12.83 6.80
N MET A 134 11.12 11.95 6.08
CA MET A 134 10.40 12.32 4.86
C MET A 134 9.11 13.10 5.13
N CYS A 135 8.76 13.32 6.40
CA CYS A 135 7.60 14.09 6.83
C CYS A 135 6.37 13.66 6.02
N TRP A 136 6.05 12.36 6.09
CA TRP A 136 5.33 11.58 5.06
C TRP A 136 4.13 12.27 4.39
N VAL A 137 3.39 13.10 5.13
CA VAL A 137 2.37 14.01 4.61
C VAL A 137 3.01 15.02 3.64
N SER A 138 3.83 15.96 4.12
CA SER A 138 4.53 16.98 3.32
C SER A 138 5.42 16.40 2.20
N GLY A 139 6.03 15.23 2.38
CA GLY A 139 6.82 14.54 1.35
C GLY A 139 5.98 14.13 0.12
N LEU A 140 4.75 13.64 0.35
CA LEU A 140 3.78 13.31 -0.70
C LEU A 140 3.32 14.56 -1.49
N TYR A 141 3.20 15.73 -0.84
CA TYR A 141 2.79 16.98 -1.51
C TYR A 141 3.93 17.72 -2.20
N SER A 142 5.10 17.79 -1.57
CA SER A 142 6.19 18.69 -1.99
C SER A 142 6.98 18.18 -3.19
N ARG A 143 7.07 16.86 -3.37
CA ARG A 143 7.83 16.27 -4.48
C ARG A 143 6.97 15.89 -5.69
N GLY A 144 5.64 15.93 -5.56
CA GLY A 144 4.70 15.72 -6.66
C GLY A 144 4.70 14.29 -7.22
N LEU A 145 3.57 13.90 -7.83
CA LEU A 145 3.39 12.61 -8.52
C LEU A 145 4.55 12.28 -9.47
N ASN A 146 5.09 13.29 -10.16
CA ASN A 146 6.19 13.15 -11.12
C ASN A 146 7.50 12.65 -10.51
N PHE A 147 7.82 13.01 -9.26
CA PHE A 147 9.01 12.49 -8.59
C PHE A 147 8.81 11.03 -8.17
N MET A 148 7.61 10.66 -7.73
CA MET A 148 7.29 9.27 -7.34
C MET A 148 7.33 8.32 -8.54
N LEU A 149 6.87 8.76 -9.71
CA LEU A 149 6.97 8.02 -10.97
C LEU A 149 8.41 7.94 -11.51
N SER A 150 9.27 8.91 -11.19
CA SER A 150 10.69 8.89 -11.61
C SER A 150 11.58 7.95 -10.79
N LEU A 151 11.02 7.34 -9.73
CA LEU A 151 11.71 6.40 -8.82
C LEU A 151 11.29 4.94 -9.05
N LEU A 152 10.46 4.67 -10.06
CA LEU A 152 10.16 3.35 -10.61
C LEU A 152 11.03 3.10 -11.84
#